data_AF-A0A971P475-F1
#
_entry.id   AF-A0A971P475-F1
#
_cell.length_a   1.000
_cell.length_b   1.000
_cell.length_c   1.000
_cell.angle_alpha   90.00
_cell.angle_beta   90.00
_cell.angle_gamma   90.00
#
_symmetry.space_group_name_H-M   'P 1'
#
loop_
_entity.id
_entity.type
_entity.pdbx_description
1 polymer ?
#
loop_
_entity_poly.entity_id
_entity_poly.type
_entity_poly.pdbx_seq_one_letter_code
_entity_poly.pdbx_strand_id
1 'polypeptide(L)'
;MLLTISTTHKPATDLGYLMHKNPIRCQSSDLAFGTVHIFYPEANEDKCSMAMVLDIDPVEIIRSRKRISGTQLEQYINDRPYVASSFVSVAIAQVLGSALKGQCKDRPELIELEMPLVVKISVLPSRGGQEILYRLFEPLGYEMSIEGYRLDEKYEEWGQSSYYTVELKKTTTVKELLSHHYCPVIEF
;
A
#
# COMPACT_ATOMS: atom_id res chain seq x y z
N MET A 1 -8.95 2.75 0.59
CA MET A 1 -7.61 3.17 0.08
C MET A 1 -6.98 2.05 -0.76
N LEU A 2 -6.10 2.37 -1.72
CA LEU A 2 -5.55 1.44 -2.73
C LEU A 2 -4.02 1.42 -2.75
N LEU A 3 -3.45 0.22 -2.69
CA LEU A 3 -2.05 -0.08 -2.96
C LEU A 3 -1.96 -1.05 -4.12
N THR A 4 -1.08 -0.81 -5.10
CA THR A 4 -0.82 -1.77 -6.19
C THR A 4 0.65 -2.11 -6.29
N ILE A 5 0.96 -3.38 -6.54
CA ILE A 5 2.31 -3.87 -6.82
C ILE A 5 2.28 -4.51 -8.19
N SER A 6 3.14 -4.04 -9.09
CA SER A 6 3.19 -4.49 -10.47
C SER A 6 4.60 -4.94 -10.86
N THR A 7 4.67 -5.87 -11.81
CA THR A 7 5.93 -6.27 -12.43
C THR A 7 5.75 -6.53 -13.92
N THR A 8 6.85 -6.35 -14.66
CA THR A 8 7.01 -6.74 -16.07
C THR A 8 8.08 -7.82 -16.25
N HIS A 9 8.46 -8.50 -15.17
CA HIS A 9 9.24 -9.73 -15.24
C HIS A 9 8.55 -10.76 -16.14
N LYS A 10 9.28 -11.72 -16.71
CA LYS A 10 8.69 -12.78 -17.55
C LYS A 10 8.97 -14.18 -16.97
N PRO A 11 7.91 -14.94 -16.61
CA PRO A 11 6.49 -14.59 -16.72
C PRO A 11 6.02 -13.68 -15.57
N ALA A 12 5.25 -12.63 -15.85
CA ALA A 12 4.86 -11.67 -14.82
C ALA A 12 3.90 -12.28 -13.78
N THR A 13 3.16 -13.33 -14.17
CA THR A 13 2.27 -14.09 -13.29
C THR A 13 2.98 -14.72 -12.09
N ASP A 14 4.31 -14.81 -12.12
CA ASP A 14 5.14 -15.26 -10.99
C ASP A 14 4.93 -14.43 -9.72
N LEU A 15 4.49 -13.18 -9.87
CA LEU A 15 4.06 -12.34 -8.76
C LEU A 15 2.96 -12.99 -7.90
N GLY A 16 2.07 -13.80 -8.50
CA GLY A 16 1.01 -14.52 -7.78
C GLY A 16 1.55 -15.55 -6.78
N TYR A 17 2.59 -16.30 -7.18
CA TYR A 17 3.26 -17.28 -6.33
C TYR A 17 4.03 -16.61 -5.20
N LEU A 18 4.73 -15.51 -5.50
CA LEU A 18 5.47 -14.74 -4.50
C LEU A 18 4.55 -14.11 -3.44
N MET A 19 3.36 -13.65 -3.84
CA MET A 19 2.37 -13.04 -2.94
C MET A 19 1.46 -14.06 -2.23
N HIS A 20 1.54 -15.35 -2.61
CA HIS A 20 0.59 -16.40 -2.18
C HIS A 20 -0.86 -16.01 -2.45
N LYS A 21 -1.11 -15.45 -3.63
CA LYS A 21 -2.44 -15.03 -4.08
C LYS A 21 -2.65 -15.49 -5.51
N ASN A 22 -3.73 -16.22 -5.73
CA ASN A 22 -4.09 -16.70 -7.06
C ASN A 22 -4.66 -15.53 -7.87
N PRO A 23 -4.07 -15.17 -9.03
CA PRO A 23 -4.54 -14.04 -9.85
C PRO A 23 -5.98 -14.15 -10.34
N ILE A 24 -6.53 -15.35 -10.46
CA ILE A 24 -7.91 -15.59 -10.95
C ILE A 24 -8.95 -15.36 -9.84
N ARG A 25 -8.53 -15.29 -8.57
CA ARG A 25 -9.45 -15.22 -7.43
C ARG A 25 -9.31 -13.91 -6.67
N CYS A 26 -10.42 -13.19 -6.53
CA CYS A 26 -10.55 -12.13 -5.55
C CYS A 26 -10.64 -12.72 -4.14
N GLN A 27 -9.83 -12.22 -3.22
CA GLN A 27 -9.79 -12.67 -1.83
C GLN A 27 -10.11 -11.51 -0.90
N SER A 28 -10.82 -11.78 0.17
CA SER A 28 -11.14 -10.80 1.20
C SER A 28 -10.82 -11.40 2.57
N SER A 29 -10.28 -10.57 3.46
CA SER A 29 -9.96 -10.95 4.84
C SER A 29 -10.39 -9.86 5.80
N ASP A 30 -10.97 -10.25 6.93
CA ASP A 30 -11.36 -9.31 7.97
C ASP A 30 -10.16 -8.87 8.80
N LEU A 31 -10.12 -7.58 9.10
CA LEU A 31 -9.18 -6.89 9.97
C LEU A 31 -9.95 -6.33 11.17
N ALA A 32 -9.25 -5.90 12.22
CA ALA A 32 -9.89 -5.31 13.41
C ALA A 32 -10.55 -3.93 13.18
N PHE A 33 -10.52 -3.41 11.95
CA PHE A 33 -10.94 -2.07 11.58
C PHE A 33 -11.62 -2.03 10.19
N GLY A 34 -12.09 -3.18 9.69
CA GLY A 34 -12.69 -3.32 8.37
C GLY A 34 -12.18 -4.55 7.62
N THR A 35 -12.21 -4.50 6.29
CA THR A 35 -11.87 -5.63 5.42
C THR A 35 -10.79 -5.21 4.42
N VAL A 36 -9.90 -6.16 4.09
CA VAL A 36 -8.94 -5.99 3.00
C VAL A 36 -9.30 -6.91 1.85
N HIS A 37 -9.32 -6.35 0.65
CA HIS A 37 -9.56 -7.06 -0.60
C HIS A 37 -8.27 -7.12 -1.41
N ILE A 38 -7.93 -8.32 -1.91
CA ILE A 38 -6.82 -8.51 -2.85
C ILE A 38 -7.33 -9.15 -4.12
N PHE A 39 -6.95 -8.56 -5.25
CA PHE A 39 -7.28 -9.04 -6.59
C PHE A 39 -6.22 -8.59 -7.59
N TYR A 40 -6.27 -9.12 -8.80
CA TYR A 40 -5.32 -8.82 -9.86
C TYR A 40 -6.04 -8.14 -11.01
N PRO A 41 -6.02 -6.79 -11.11
CA PRO A 41 -6.59 -6.09 -12.26
C PRO A 41 -5.96 -6.48 -13.60
N GLU A 42 -4.70 -6.92 -13.58
CA GLU A 42 -3.97 -7.38 -14.77
C GLU A 42 -3.09 -8.58 -14.39
N ALA A 43 -3.19 -9.67 -15.14
CA ALA A 43 -2.37 -10.87 -14.94
C ALA A 43 -2.18 -11.60 -16.28
N ASN A 44 -1.14 -11.21 -17.01
CA ASN A 44 -0.69 -11.87 -18.23
C ASN A 44 0.83 -12.13 -18.15
N GLU A 45 1.42 -12.73 -19.18
CA GLU A 45 2.85 -13.07 -19.19
C GLU A 45 3.77 -11.84 -19.20
N ASP A 46 3.32 -10.73 -19.78
CA ASP A 46 4.12 -9.51 -19.95
C ASP A 46 4.00 -8.54 -18.78
N LYS A 47 2.85 -8.54 -18.10
CA LYS A 47 2.56 -7.67 -16.96
C LYS A 47 1.57 -8.31 -15.99
N CYS A 48 1.90 -8.16 -14.72
CA CYS A 48 1.04 -8.60 -13.62
C CYS A 48 0.99 -7.51 -12.56
N SER A 49 -0.22 -7.16 -12.14
CA SER A 49 -0.51 -6.13 -11.17
C SER A 49 -1.45 -6.70 -10.12
N MET A 50 -0.98 -6.76 -8.87
CA MET A 50 -1.79 -7.05 -7.69
C MET A 50 -2.29 -5.73 -7.11
N ALA A 51 -3.58 -5.66 -6.80
CA ALA A 51 -4.21 -4.57 -6.06
C ALA A 51 -4.62 -5.04 -4.67
N MET A 52 -4.37 -4.21 -3.67
CA MET A 52 -4.85 -4.34 -2.30
C MET A 52 -5.71 -3.11 -1.98
N VAL A 53 -6.99 -3.35 -1.70
CA VAL A 53 -7.95 -2.33 -1.30
C VAL A 53 -8.31 -2.51 0.16
N LEU A 54 -8.12 -1.46 0.94
CA LEU A 54 -8.58 -1.39 2.33
C LEU A 54 -9.93 -0.69 2.38
N ASP A 55 -10.94 -1.45 2.82
CA ASP A 55 -12.29 -1.00 3.11
C ASP A 55 -12.43 -0.91 4.62
N ILE A 56 -12.38 0.31 5.15
CA ILE A 56 -12.25 0.57 6.57
C ILE A 56 -13.62 0.98 7.12
N ASP A 57 -14.08 0.33 8.19
CA ASP A 57 -15.29 0.73 8.90
C ASP A 57 -14.96 1.84 9.91
N PRO A 58 -15.39 3.10 9.67
CA PRO A 58 -15.10 4.21 10.59
C PRO A 58 -15.75 4.00 11.97
N VAL A 59 -16.87 3.29 12.05
CA VAL A 59 -17.57 3.04 13.31
C VAL A 59 -16.81 2.02 14.16
N GLU A 60 -16.27 0.99 13.52
CA GLU A 60 -15.49 -0.05 14.21
C GLU A 60 -14.16 0.48 14.77
N ILE A 61 -13.51 1.40 14.04
CA ILE A 61 -12.30 2.11 14.52
C ILE A 61 -12.56 2.85 15.84
N ILE A 62 -13.72 3.48 15.99
CA ILE A 62 -14.07 4.25 17.18
C ILE A 62 -14.38 3.30 18.34
N ARG A 63 -15.12 2.21 18.08
CA ARG A 63 -15.51 1.23 19.12
C ARG A 63 -14.32 0.46 19.70
N SER A 64 -13.31 0.16 18.87
CA SER A 64 -12.10 -0.57 19.31
C SER A 64 -11.16 0.28 20.17
N ARG A 65 -11.22 1.61 20.08
CA ARG A 65 -10.38 2.55 20.83
C ARG A 65 -11.13 3.11 22.05
N LYS A 66 -11.11 2.36 23.16
CA LYS A 66 -11.79 2.69 24.42
C LYS A 66 -11.48 4.05 25.07
N ARG A 67 -10.44 4.79 24.66
CA ARG A 67 -10.07 6.11 25.21
C ARG A 67 -9.19 6.89 24.21
N ILE A 68 -9.75 7.82 23.44
CA ILE A 68 -8.97 8.92 22.82
C ILE A 68 -9.72 10.22 23.08
N SER A 69 -9.01 11.18 23.67
CA SER A 69 -9.43 12.57 23.86
C SER A 69 -9.44 13.30 22.51
N GLY A 70 -10.62 13.75 22.08
CA GLY A 70 -10.88 14.59 20.92
C GLY A 70 -12.32 15.10 20.97
N THR A 71 -12.67 16.12 20.18
CA THR A 71 -14.08 16.55 20.06
C THR A 71 -14.89 15.42 19.42
N GLN A 72 -16.14 15.20 19.87
CA GLN A 72 -16.93 14.02 19.46
C GLN A 72 -17.14 13.93 17.93
N LEU A 73 -17.10 15.05 17.20
CA LEU A 73 -17.34 15.11 15.74
C LEU A 73 -16.14 14.65 14.89
N GLU A 74 -14.91 15.03 15.25
CA GLU A 74 -13.67 14.65 14.53
C GLU A 74 -13.43 13.14 14.56
N GLN A 75 -14.00 12.45 15.55
CA GLN A 75 -13.92 10.99 15.65
C GLN A 75 -14.75 10.29 14.57
N TYR A 76 -15.86 10.88 14.14
CA TYR A 76 -16.76 10.32 13.12
C TYR A 76 -16.42 10.79 11.70
N ILE A 77 -15.94 12.02 11.54
CA ILE A 77 -15.59 12.60 10.25
C ILE A 77 -14.09 12.84 10.22
N ASN A 78 -13.35 11.89 9.64
CA ASN A 78 -11.92 12.01 9.38
C ASN A 78 -11.54 11.24 8.11
N ASP A 79 -10.33 11.53 7.65
CA ASP A 79 -9.70 10.98 6.45
C ASP A 79 -9.21 9.53 6.62
N ARG A 80 -9.14 9.01 7.86
CA ARG A 80 -8.48 7.74 8.20
C ARG A 80 -8.96 6.53 7.39
N PRO A 81 -10.25 6.39 7.00
CA PRO A 81 -10.70 5.31 6.13
C PRO A 81 -10.15 5.39 4.71
N TYR A 82 -9.70 6.56 4.28
CA TYR A 82 -9.39 6.89 2.89
C TYR A 82 -7.89 7.10 2.62
N VAL A 83 -7.06 7.20 3.67
CA VAL A 83 -5.63 7.50 3.56
C VAL A 83 -4.76 6.27 3.83
N ALA A 84 -3.59 6.22 3.17
CA ALA A 84 -2.57 5.19 3.36
C ALA A 84 -1.82 5.42 4.68
N SER A 85 -2.49 5.13 5.79
CA SER A 85 -1.93 5.17 7.16
C SER A 85 -1.39 3.80 7.59
N SER A 86 -0.96 3.68 8.85
CA SER A 86 -0.44 2.44 9.46
C SER A 86 -1.35 1.20 9.30
N PHE A 87 -2.63 1.38 8.97
CA PHE A 87 -3.51 0.30 8.53
C PHE A 87 -2.99 -0.48 7.31
N VAL A 88 -2.27 0.17 6.39
CA VAL A 88 -1.58 -0.51 5.27
C VAL A 88 -0.57 -1.51 5.80
N SER A 89 0.30 -1.10 6.74
CA SER A 89 1.30 -1.99 7.32
C SER A 89 0.68 -3.21 8.00
N VAL A 90 -0.40 -3.01 8.75
CA VAL A 90 -1.13 -4.10 9.39
C VAL A 90 -1.72 -5.06 8.35
N ALA A 91 -2.35 -4.53 7.30
CA ALA A 91 -2.92 -5.34 6.22
C ALA A 91 -1.84 -6.14 5.46
N ILE A 92 -0.69 -5.52 5.16
CA ILE A 92 0.46 -6.20 4.53
C ILE A 92 0.93 -7.34 5.44
N ALA A 93 1.14 -7.09 6.74
CA ALA A 93 1.57 -8.13 7.68
C ALA A 93 0.59 -9.30 7.78
N GLN A 94 -0.70 -9.02 7.77
CA GLN A 94 -1.73 -10.04 7.96
C GLN A 94 -1.98 -10.86 6.69
N VAL A 95 -1.98 -10.24 5.51
CA VAL A 95 -2.37 -10.92 4.26
C VAL A 95 -1.18 -11.33 3.39
N LEU A 96 -0.04 -10.61 3.48
CA LEU A 96 1.20 -10.88 2.75
C LEU A 96 2.32 -11.36 3.68
N GLY A 97 1.98 -11.86 4.88
CA GLY A 97 2.96 -12.31 5.88
C GLY A 97 3.91 -13.41 5.40
N SER A 98 3.46 -14.32 4.53
CA SER A 98 4.33 -15.34 3.91
C SER A 98 5.36 -14.73 2.96
N ALA A 99 4.94 -13.75 2.16
CA ALA A 99 5.80 -13.03 1.23
C ALA A 99 6.84 -12.16 1.97
N LEU A 100 6.41 -11.47 3.04
CA LEU A 100 7.31 -10.73 3.96
C LEU A 100 8.39 -11.61 4.57
N LYS A 101 8.06 -12.86 4.90
CA LYS A 101 9.03 -13.83 5.43
C LYS A 101 9.94 -14.41 4.36
N GLY A 102 9.74 -14.07 3.08
CA GLY A 102 10.47 -14.67 1.96
C GLY A 102 10.21 -16.18 1.87
N GLN A 103 8.96 -16.61 2.07
CA GLN A 103 8.59 -18.01 1.93
C GLN A 103 7.81 -18.17 0.63
N CYS A 104 8.17 -19.12 -0.23
CA CYS A 104 7.38 -19.55 -1.39
C CYS A 104 7.66 -21.05 -1.62
N LYS A 105 6.62 -21.89 -1.48
CA LYS A 105 6.78 -23.35 -1.61
C LYS A 105 6.73 -23.82 -3.05
N ASP A 106 5.87 -23.17 -3.84
CA ASP A 106 5.61 -23.58 -5.22
C ASP A 106 6.76 -23.18 -6.16
N ARG A 107 7.43 -22.06 -5.85
CA ARG A 107 8.49 -21.44 -6.65
C ARG A 107 9.59 -20.82 -5.78
N PRO A 108 10.35 -21.62 -5.02
CA PRO A 108 11.41 -21.10 -4.13
C PRO A 108 12.50 -20.31 -4.87
N GLU A 109 12.76 -20.64 -6.13
CA GLU A 109 13.74 -19.97 -6.99
C GLU A 109 13.45 -18.48 -7.20
N LEU A 110 12.19 -18.05 -7.06
CA LEU A 110 11.78 -16.66 -7.26
C LEU A 110 12.04 -15.76 -6.06
N ILE A 111 12.29 -16.31 -4.87
CA ILE A 111 12.38 -15.53 -3.62
C ILE A 111 13.59 -14.58 -3.66
N GLU A 112 14.70 -15.07 -4.19
CA GLU A 112 15.97 -14.33 -4.31
C GLU A 112 16.10 -13.63 -5.67
N LEU A 113 15.08 -13.73 -6.54
CA LEU A 113 15.11 -13.14 -7.86
C LEU A 113 14.75 -11.65 -7.78
N GLU A 114 15.66 -10.81 -8.25
CA GLU A 114 15.36 -9.39 -8.43
C GLU A 114 14.49 -9.19 -9.67
N MET A 115 13.37 -8.50 -9.49
CA MET A 115 12.40 -8.21 -10.54
C MET A 115 12.18 -6.70 -10.63
N PRO A 116 11.87 -6.16 -11.82
CA PRO A 116 11.41 -4.78 -11.93
C PRO A 116 10.05 -4.67 -11.25
N LEU A 117 10.01 -4.01 -10.09
CA LEU A 117 8.81 -3.85 -9.27
C LEU A 117 8.40 -2.38 -9.25
N VAL A 118 7.09 -2.15 -9.42
CA VAL A 118 6.46 -0.84 -9.31
C VAL A 118 5.40 -0.90 -8.24
N VAL A 119 5.54 -0.07 -7.20
CA VAL A 119 4.53 0.09 -6.16
C VAL A 119 3.87 1.44 -6.33
N LYS A 120 2.54 1.46 -6.28
CA LYS A 120 1.77 2.70 -6.25
C LYS A 120 0.91 2.72 -5.01
N ILE A 121 1.05 3.78 -4.22
CA ILE A 121 0.27 4.02 -3.00
C ILE A 121 -0.59 5.24 -3.25
N SER A 122 -1.90 5.06 -3.15
CA SER A 122 -2.86 6.16 -3.33
C SER A 122 -3.10 6.87 -1.99
N VAL A 123 -3.15 8.20 -2.01
CA VAL A 123 -3.55 9.03 -0.86
C VAL A 123 -2.68 8.80 0.38
N LEU A 124 -1.36 8.91 0.21
CA LEU A 124 -0.37 8.89 1.28
C LEU A 124 -0.32 10.28 1.95
N PRO A 125 -0.63 10.40 3.26
CA PRO A 125 -0.50 11.65 3.97
C PRO A 125 0.99 11.95 4.24
N SER A 126 1.42 13.18 3.95
CA SER A 126 2.73 13.69 4.34
C SER A 126 2.60 15.15 4.80
N ARG A 127 2.68 15.37 6.13
CA ARG A 127 2.57 16.70 6.74
C ARG A 127 3.77 17.60 6.45
N GLY A 128 4.95 17.02 6.28
CA GLY A 128 6.15 17.76 5.89
C GLY A 128 6.35 17.84 4.37
N GLY A 129 5.29 17.58 3.60
CA GLY A 129 5.30 17.68 2.14
C GLY A 129 6.03 16.53 1.45
N GLN A 130 6.17 16.67 0.13
CA GLN A 130 6.77 15.64 -0.73
C GLN A 130 8.28 15.40 -0.45
N GLU A 131 8.99 16.39 0.10
CA GLU A 131 10.44 16.31 0.35
C GLU A 131 10.81 15.21 1.35
N ILE A 132 9.95 14.98 2.35
CA ILE A 132 10.15 13.88 3.30
C ILE A 132 10.09 12.53 2.60
N LEU A 133 9.18 12.37 1.64
CA LEU A 133 9.01 11.12 0.89
C LEU A 133 10.27 10.79 0.09
N TYR A 134 10.86 11.79 -0.59
CA TYR A 134 12.15 11.61 -1.28
C TYR A 134 13.26 11.18 -0.32
N ARG A 135 13.40 11.85 0.84
CA ARG A 135 14.43 11.51 1.84
C ARG A 135 14.33 10.09 2.40
N LEU A 136 13.17 9.47 2.33
CA LEU A 136 12.95 8.12 2.85
C LEU A 136 13.23 7.05 1.80
N PHE A 137 12.77 7.26 0.57
CA PHE A 137 12.80 6.23 -0.47
C PHE A 137 13.96 6.39 -1.46
N GLU A 138 14.47 7.60 -1.74
CA GLU A 138 15.64 7.77 -2.60
C GLU A 138 16.90 7.07 -2.06
N PRO A 139 17.23 7.13 -0.74
CA PRO A 139 18.40 6.42 -0.21
C PRO A 139 18.29 4.90 -0.31
N LEU A 140 17.07 4.36 -0.42
CA LEU A 140 16.81 2.94 -0.63
C LEU A 140 16.93 2.53 -2.10
N GLY A 141 17.22 3.47 -3.01
CA GLY A 141 17.41 3.24 -4.44
C GLY A 141 16.11 3.18 -5.24
N TYR A 142 15.02 3.77 -4.76
CA TYR A 142 13.78 3.88 -5.53
C TYR A 142 13.83 5.08 -6.47
N GLU A 143 13.41 4.87 -7.72
CA GLU A 143 12.95 5.94 -8.60
C GLU A 143 11.52 6.31 -8.21
N MET A 144 11.27 7.61 -8.03
CA MET A 144 10.00 8.10 -7.47
C MET A 144 9.26 9.03 -8.43
N SER A 145 7.93 8.91 -8.42
CA SER A 145 7.02 9.91 -8.97
C SER A 145 5.97 10.23 -7.92
N ILE A 146 5.76 11.52 -7.65
CA ILE A 146 4.83 12.01 -6.64
C ILE A 146 3.82 12.93 -7.33
N GLU A 147 2.54 12.66 -7.10
CA GLU A 147 1.43 13.49 -7.54
C GLU A 147 0.70 14.04 -6.30
N GLY A 148 0.67 15.36 -6.14
CA GLY A 148 -0.05 16.03 -5.05
C GLY A 148 -1.46 16.43 -5.46
N TYR A 149 -2.38 16.44 -4.49
CA TYR A 149 -3.77 16.83 -4.69
C TYR A 149 -4.07 18.22 -4.14
N ARG A 150 -4.93 18.97 -4.85
CA ARG A 150 -5.57 20.18 -4.29
C ARG A 150 -6.62 19.79 -3.27
N LEU A 151 -6.90 20.67 -2.30
CA LEU A 151 -7.98 20.42 -1.32
C LEU A 151 -9.35 20.39 -1.99
N ASP A 152 -9.60 21.34 -2.89
CA ASP A 152 -10.81 21.39 -3.69
C ASP A 152 -10.50 22.03 -5.04
N GLU A 153 -11.01 21.46 -6.13
CA GLU A 153 -10.83 22.00 -7.48
C GLU A 153 -11.64 23.29 -7.70
N LYS A 154 -12.74 23.48 -6.95
CA LYS A 154 -13.61 24.67 -7.06
C LYS A 154 -13.10 25.86 -6.25
N TYR A 155 -12.28 25.61 -5.23
CA TYR A 155 -11.78 26.61 -4.31
C TYR A 155 -10.25 26.59 -4.31
N GLU A 156 -9.65 27.18 -5.36
CA GLU A 156 -8.20 27.20 -5.54
C GLU A 156 -7.47 27.91 -4.39
N GLU A 157 -8.13 28.87 -3.73
CA GLU A 157 -7.61 29.63 -2.61
C GLU A 157 -7.34 28.77 -1.36
N TRP A 158 -7.91 27.56 -1.26
CA TRP A 158 -7.64 26.64 -0.16
C TRP A 158 -6.27 25.97 -0.31
N GLY A 159 -5.70 25.98 -1.51
CA GLY A 159 -4.34 25.50 -1.77
C GLY A 159 -4.23 23.97 -1.87
N GLN A 160 -3.02 23.47 -1.57
CA GLN A 160 -2.67 22.06 -1.71
C GLN A 160 -3.06 21.26 -0.46
N SER A 161 -3.51 20.04 -0.67
CA SER A 161 -3.68 19.07 0.42
C SER A 161 -2.33 18.50 0.87
N SER A 162 -2.33 17.84 2.01
CA SER A 162 -1.18 17.06 2.50
C SER A 162 -1.17 15.62 2.00
N TYR A 163 -1.92 15.31 0.94
CA TYR A 163 -2.03 13.95 0.40
C TYR A 163 -1.36 13.83 -0.95
N TYR A 164 -0.69 12.70 -1.15
CA TYR A 164 0.09 12.42 -2.33
C TYR A 164 -0.20 11.02 -2.84
N THR A 165 -0.20 10.83 -4.14
CA THR A 165 -0.02 9.50 -4.73
C THR A 165 1.44 9.33 -5.08
N VAL A 166 2.01 8.22 -4.61
CA VAL A 166 3.43 7.92 -4.76
C VAL A 166 3.58 6.66 -5.58
N GLU A 167 4.35 6.75 -6.66
CA GLU A 167 4.81 5.62 -7.45
C GLU A 167 6.31 5.41 -7.21
N LEU A 168 6.68 4.19 -6.84
CA LEU A 168 8.03 3.78 -6.46
C LEU A 168 8.46 2.64 -7.38
N LYS A 169 9.55 2.82 -8.11
CA LYS A 169 10.10 1.82 -9.03
C LYS A 169 11.48 1.39 -8.56
N LYS A 170 11.70 0.08 -8.49
CA LYS A 170 13.00 -0.51 -8.17
C LYS A 170 13.09 -1.93 -8.69
N THR A 171 14.26 -2.31 -9.18
CA THR A 171 14.60 -3.72 -9.39
C THR A 171 15.08 -4.31 -8.07
N THR A 172 14.29 -5.21 -7.50
CA THR A 172 14.55 -5.79 -6.15
C THR A 172 13.72 -7.06 -5.95
N THR A 173 13.93 -7.75 -4.84
CA THR A 173 13.10 -8.90 -4.45
C THR A 173 11.77 -8.43 -3.87
N VAL A 174 10.71 -9.26 -3.97
CA VAL A 174 9.41 -8.97 -3.36
C VAL A 174 9.53 -8.83 -1.84
N LYS A 175 10.41 -9.60 -1.21
CA LYS A 175 10.66 -9.56 0.23
C LYS A 175 11.20 -8.20 0.68
N GLU A 176 12.23 -7.70 -0.01
CA GLU A 176 12.83 -6.40 0.28
C GLU A 176 11.82 -5.28 0.03
N LEU A 177 11.11 -5.34 -1.10
CA LEU A 177 10.03 -4.39 -1.42
C LEU A 177 9.00 -4.31 -0.28
N LEU A 178 8.42 -5.44 0.13
CA LEU A 178 7.40 -5.45 1.18
C LEU A 178 7.97 -4.96 2.53
N SER A 179 9.23 -5.28 2.83
CA SER A 179 9.89 -4.83 4.06
C SER A 179 10.05 -3.31 4.10
N HIS A 180 10.42 -2.70 2.97
CA HIS A 180 10.55 -1.24 2.84
C HIS A 180 9.22 -0.50 2.89
N HIS A 181 8.09 -1.14 2.57
CA HIS A 181 6.77 -0.49 2.60
C HIS A 181 5.98 -0.82 3.88
N TYR A 182 6.36 -1.88 4.59
CA TYR A 182 5.82 -2.22 5.90
C TYR A 182 6.23 -1.21 6.99
N CYS A 183 7.49 -0.74 6.96
CA CYS A 183 8.10 0.07 8.03
C CYS A 183 7.74 1.58 8.01
N PRO A 184 7.82 2.32 6.89
CA PRO A 184 7.69 3.77 6.91
C PRO A 184 6.25 4.24 7.14
N VAL A 185 5.24 3.43 6.83
CA VAL A 185 3.83 3.82 7.02
C VAL A 185 3.42 3.88 8.51
N ILE A 186 4.34 3.51 9.42
CA ILE A 186 4.08 3.46 10.86
C ILE A 186 4.03 4.86 11.49
N GLU A 187 4.73 5.88 10.99
CA GLU A 187 4.65 7.25 11.53
C GLU A 187 4.90 8.34 10.47
N PHE A 188 3.83 9.01 10.02
CA PHE A 188 3.82 10.34 9.38
C PHE A 188 2.63 11.17 9.89
#